data_AF-A0A9X2GIR7-F1
#
_entry.id   AF-A0A9X2GIR7-F1
#
_cell.length_a   1.000
_cell.length_b   1.000
_cell.length_c   1.000
_cell.angle_alpha   90.00
_cell.angle_beta   90.00
_cell.angle_gamma   90.00
#
_symmetry.space_group_name_H-M   'P 1'
#
loop_
_entity.id
_entity.type
_entity.pdbx_description
1 polymer ?
#
loop_
_entity_poly.entity_id
_entity_poly.type
_entity_poly.pdbx_seq_one_letter_code
_entity_poly.pdbx_strand_id
1 'polypeptide(L)'
;MAAGLDVRDDTATGARPGARPAHLAHRLADALRGRRLLLVLDNCERLIEPVAELVDLLLRAAPGLRVLTTGQESLAIPGEALYALPPLELPVAGADPAQAGSGQLFVARAAAAPGFVLDEAGAPSVAVICRRLDGLPLALELAAARVRALGVPGVADRLDDRFRLLTVSGRDGPPAGRRCARRSTGAGSSSPSSSG
;
A
#
# COMPACT_ATOMS: atom_id res chain seq x y z
N MET A 1 -19.96 -5.11 -8.46
CA MET A 1 -19.90 -5.49 -9.89
C MET A 1 -18.82 -4.66 -10.54
N ALA A 2 -17.68 -5.27 -10.91
CA ALA A 2 -16.67 -4.61 -11.72
C ALA A 2 -17.16 -4.63 -13.17
N ALA A 3 -17.44 -3.46 -13.74
CA ALA A 3 -17.79 -3.33 -15.15
C ALA A 3 -16.53 -2.88 -15.89
N GLY A 4 -16.14 -3.61 -16.93
CA GLY A 4 -15.09 -3.15 -17.84
C GLY A 4 -15.58 -1.90 -18.56
N LEU A 5 -14.84 -0.80 -18.47
CA LEU A 5 -14.98 0.28 -19.44
C LEU A 5 -14.42 -0.26 -20.76
N ASP A 6 -15.29 -0.47 -21.76
CA ASP A 6 -14.90 -0.86 -23.12
C ASP A 6 -14.25 0.33 -23.86
N VAL A 7 -13.29 0.99 -23.19
CA VAL A 7 -12.43 2.00 -23.78
C VAL A 7 -11.26 1.24 -24.36
N ARG A 8 -11.41 0.87 -25.63
CA ARG A 8 -10.34 0.23 -26.40
C ARG A 8 -9.37 1.29 -26.89
N ASP A 9 -8.09 0.95 -26.88
CA ASP A 9 -7.14 1.69 -27.67
C ASP A 9 -7.32 1.24 -29.12
N ASP A 10 -8.04 2.03 -29.92
CA ASP A 10 -8.18 1.78 -31.36
C ASP A 10 -6.83 1.97 -32.05
N THR A 11 -5.94 0.98 -31.89
CA THR A 11 -4.77 0.80 -32.75
C THR A 11 -5.17 0.17 -34.10
N ALA A 12 -6.43 -0.26 -34.26
CA ALA A 12 -6.93 -0.94 -35.43
C ALA A 12 -8.14 -0.20 -36.03
N THR A 13 -7.87 0.83 -36.83
CA THR A 13 -8.47 1.12 -38.16
C THR A 13 -7.84 2.43 -38.65
N GLY A 14 -6.72 2.34 -39.36
CA GLY A 14 -6.16 3.46 -40.14
C GLY A 14 -5.66 4.68 -39.35
N ALA A 15 -5.37 4.57 -38.05
CA ALA A 15 -4.81 5.67 -37.28
C ALA A 15 -3.36 5.95 -37.71
N ARG A 16 -3.09 7.21 -38.12
CA ARG A 16 -1.75 7.71 -38.42
C ARG A 16 -0.80 7.42 -37.25
N PRO A 17 0.48 7.05 -37.49
CA PRO A 17 1.44 6.80 -36.43
C PRO A 17 1.63 8.09 -35.61
N GLY A 18 1.06 8.12 -34.41
CA GLY A 18 1.04 9.29 -33.53
C GLY A 18 -0.28 9.62 -32.84
N ALA A 19 -1.17 8.65 -32.56
CA ALA A 19 -2.28 8.88 -31.62
C ALA A 19 -1.70 9.33 -30.27
N ARG A 20 -1.68 10.64 -30.05
CA ARG A 20 -1.00 11.26 -28.91
C ARG A 20 -1.70 10.83 -27.61
N PRO A 21 -0.97 10.63 -26.49
CA PRO A 21 -1.54 10.28 -25.19
C PRO A 21 -2.73 11.15 -24.78
N ALA A 22 -2.69 12.43 -25.13
CA ALA A 22 -3.77 13.39 -24.93
C ALA A 22 -5.11 12.94 -25.55
N HIS A 23 -5.10 12.31 -26.73
CA HIS A 23 -6.34 11.89 -27.40
C HIS A 23 -7.04 10.75 -26.64
N LEU A 24 -6.29 9.81 -26.07
CA LEU A 24 -6.85 8.72 -25.27
C LEU A 24 -7.46 9.25 -23.96
N ALA A 25 -6.77 10.16 -23.27
CA ALA A 25 -7.26 10.76 -22.03
C ALA A 25 -8.60 11.49 -22.23
N HIS A 26 -8.75 12.22 -23.33
CA HIS A 26 -10.01 12.90 -23.66
C HIS A 26 -11.14 11.90 -23.99
N ARG A 27 -10.86 10.82 -24.74
CA ARG A 27 -11.87 9.76 -24.97
C ARG A 27 -12.31 9.10 -23.66
N LEU A 28 -11.37 8.83 -22.75
CA LEU A 28 -11.69 8.28 -21.44
C LEU A 28 -12.56 9.25 -20.63
N ALA A 29 -12.25 10.55 -20.67
CA ALA A 29 -13.04 11.59 -20.03
C ALA A 29 -14.47 11.66 -20.57
N ASP A 30 -14.64 11.61 -21.89
CA ASP A 30 -15.96 11.59 -22.53
C ASP A 30 -16.75 10.33 -22.17
N ALA A 31 -16.10 9.16 -22.15
CA ALA A 31 -16.74 7.90 -21.78
C ALA A 31 -17.21 7.87 -20.31
N LEU A 32 -16.48 8.53 -19.43
CA LEU A 32 -16.78 8.64 -17.99
C LEU A 32 -17.78 9.77 -17.67
N ARG A 33 -17.98 10.72 -18.58
CA ARG A 33 -18.87 11.86 -18.38
C ARG A 33 -20.30 11.40 -18.07
N GLY A 34 -20.89 12.01 -17.04
CA GLY A 34 -22.25 11.69 -16.59
C GLY A 34 -22.42 10.35 -15.86
N ARG A 35 -21.35 9.56 -15.70
CA ARG A 35 -21.39 8.30 -14.94
C ARG A 35 -20.98 8.51 -13.48
N ARG A 36 -21.51 7.67 -12.58
CA ARG A 36 -21.10 7.59 -11.17
C ARG A 36 -20.35 6.28 -10.97
N LEU A 37 -19.02 6.35 -10.95
CA LEU A 37 -18.12 5.18 -10.96
C LEU A 37 -16.96 5.38 -9.99
N LEU A 38 -16.36 4.27 -9.57
CA LEU A 38 -15.06 4.25 -8.89
C LEU A 38 -14.01 3.69 -9.85
N LEU A 39 -13.00 4.51 -10.18
CA LEU A 39 -11.82 4.10 -10.91
C LEU A 39 -10.72 3.74 -9.90
N VAL A 40 -10.19 2.53 -9.99
CA VAL A 40 -9.07 2.08 -9.15
C VAL A 40 -7.82 2.03 -10.02
N LEU A 41 -6.77 2.73 -9.59
CA LEU A 41 -5.47 2.76 -10.24
C LEU A 41 -4.44 2.16 -9.28
N ASP A 42 -3.80 1.09 -9.70
CA ASP A 42 -2.84 0.37 -8.86
C ASP A 42 -1.39 0.73 -9.21
N ASN A 43 -0.51 0.64 -8.21
CA ASN A 43 0.94 0.76 -8.34
C ASN A 43 1.41 2.07 -9.03
N CYS A 44 0.80 3.19 -8.64
CA CYS A 44 0.98 4.49 -9.30
C CYS A 44 2.34 5.15 -9.06
N GLU A 45 3.15 4.67 -8.11
CA GLU A 45 4.46 5.27 -7.76
C GLU A 45 5.48 5.23 -8.90
N ARG A 46 5.26 4.41 -9.93
CA ARG A 46 6.11 4.33 -11.12
C ARG A 46 5.85 5.44 -12.13
N LEU A 47 4.69 6.10 -12.05
CA LEU A 47 4.17 7.05 -13.05
C LEU A 47 3.38 8.17 -12.37
N ILE A 48 3.92 8.76 -11.29
CA ILE A 48 3.20 9.72 -10.46
C ILE A 48 2.70 10.91 -11.27
N GLU A 49 3.57 11.59 -12.01
CA GLU A 49 3.20 12.80 -12.75
C GLU A 49 2.21 12.52 -13.89
N PRO A 50 2.42 11.51 -14.77
CA PRO A 50 1.44 11.18 -15.80
C PRO A 50 0.08 10.74 -15.24
N VAL A 51 0.06 10.01 -14.12
CA VAL A 51 -1.19 9.60 -13.48
C VAL A 51 -1.88 10.79 -12.83
N ALA A 52 -1.15 11.69 -12.18
CA ALA A 52 -1.69 12.90 -11.59
C ALA A 52 -2.38 13.78 -12.64
N GLU A 53 -1.73 14.03 -13.78
CA GLU A 53 -2.30 14.80 -14.90
C GLU A 53 -3.58 14.15 -15.44
N LEU A 54 -3.57 12.83 -15.62
CA LEU A 54 -4.74 12.09 -16.09
C LEU A 54 -5.90 12.18 -15.09
N VAL A 55 -5.65 11.88 -13.81
CA VAL A 55 -6.68 11.88 -12.76
C VAL A 55 -7.30 13.28 -12.63
N ASP A 56 -6.48 14.32 -12.63
CA ASP A 56 -6.91 15.71 -12.55
C ASP A 56 -7.80 16.11 -13.76
N LEU A 57 -7.46 15.66 -14.97
CA LEU A 57 -8.31 15.82 -16.15
C LEU A 57 -9.65 15.09 -16.01
N LEU A 58 -9.63 13.83 -15.58
CA LEU A 58 -10.84 13.01 -15.48
C LEU A 58 -11.80 13.52 -14.42
N LEU A 59 -11.28 13.93 -13.25
CA LEU A 59 -12.10 14.47 -12.16
C LEU A 59 -12.80 15.77 -12.56
N ARG A 60 -12.15 16.64 -13.35
CA ARG A 60 -12.80 17.84 -13.92
C ARG A 60 -13.89 17.50 -14.93
N ALA A 61 -13.66 16.50 -15.79
CA ALA A 61 -14.59 16.16 -16.86
C ALA A 61 -15.80 15.33 -16.40
N ALA A 62 -15.67 14.61 -15.27
CA ALA A 62 -16.70 13.71 -14.74
C ALA A 62 -16.91 13.93 -13.23
N PRO A 63 -17.77 14.89 -12.81
CA PRO A 63 -17.99 15.19 -11.38
C PRO A 63 -18.54 14.04 -10.53
N GLY A 64 -19.10 13.00 -11.16
CA GLY A 64 -19.57 11.79 -10.49
C GLY A 64 -18.51 10.71 -10.29
N LEU A 65 -17.30 10.91 -10.80
CA LEU A 65 -16.18 9.97 -10.72
C LEU A 65 -15.51 10.04 -9.35
N ARG A 66 -15.24 8.89 -8.76
CA ARG A 66 -14.31 8.75 -7.63
C ARG A 66 -13.09 7.99 -8.11
N VAL A 67 -11.92 8.37 -7.63
CA VAL A 67 -10.66 7.69 -7.95
C VAL A 67 -10.03 7.19 -6.66
N LEU A 68 -9.61 5.92 -6.66
CA LEU A 68 -8.79 5.33 -5.62
C LEU A 68 -7.46 4.95 -6.25
N THR A 69 -6.39 5.55 -5.77
CA THR A 69 -5.03 5.18 -6.17
C THR A 69 -4.36 4.40 -5.06
N THR A 70 -3.61 3.37 -5.42
CA THR A 70 -2.73 2.64 -4.51
C THR A 70 -1.29 2.84 -4.95
N GLY A 71 -0.42 3.08 -3.99
CA GLY A 71 0.99 3.37 -4.22
C GLY A 71 1.70 3.75 -2.93
N GLN A 72 3.03 3.89 -3.02
CA GLN A 72 3.88 4.29 -1.89
C GLN A 72 4.03 5.81 -1.75
N GLU A 73 3.60 6.55 -2.77
CA GLU A 73 3.74 8.00 -2.85
C GLU A 73 2.39 8.64 -3.22
N SER A 74 2.19 9.87 -2.77
CA SER A 74 1.01 10.68 -3.06
C SER A 74 1.09 11.22 -4.49
N LEU A 75 -0.07 11.36 -5.16
CA LEU A 75 -0.14 12.01 -6.48
C LEU A 75 0.01 13.54 -6.38
N ALA A 76 -0.15 14.10 -5.17
CA ALA A 76 -0.03 15.51 -4.86
C ALA A 76 -0.98 16.42 -5.66
N ILE A 77 -2.19 15.92 -5.96
CA ILE A 77 -3.22 16.67 -6.68
C ILE A 77 -4.24 17.33 -5.72
N PRO A 78 -4.89 18.44 -6.13
CA PRO A 78 -5.92 19.08 -5.32
C PRO A 78 -7.07 18.12 -4.97
N GLY A 79 -7.47 18.10 -3.70
CA GLY A 79 -8.55 17.25 -3.21
C GLY A 79 -8.15 15.79 -2.94
N GLU A 80 -6.87 15.44 -3.05
CA GLU A 80 -6.38 14.11 -2.66
C GLU A 80 -6.53 13.87 -1.15
N ALA A 81 -7.07 12.71 -0.80
CA ALA A 81 -7.14 12.23 0.57
C ALA A 81 -6.26 10.98 0.71
N LEU A 82 -5.27 11.03 1.61
CA LEU A 82 -4.33 9.94 1.83
C LEU A 82 -4.81 9.02 2.94
N TYR A 83 -4.81 7.72 2.67
CA TYR A 83 -5.05 6.69 3.66
C TYR A 83 -3.79 5.84 3.83
N ALA A 84 -3.06 6.08 4.92
CA ALA A 84 -1.90 5.28 5.27
C ALA A 84 -2.35 3.95 5.84
N LEU A 85 -1.97 2.85 5.19
CA LEU A 85 -2.25 1.50 5.67
C LEU A 85 -1.32 1.18 6.85
N PRO A 86 -1.85 0.98 8.07
CA PRO A 86 -1.02 0.57 9.20
C PRO A 86 -0.59 -0.89 9.03
N PRO A 87 0.53 -1.30 9.66
CA PRO A 87 0.84 -2.72 9.84
C PRO A 87 -0.26 -3.45 10.60
N LEU A 88 -0.22 -4.79 10.58
CA LEU A 88 -1.18 -5.59 11.33
C LEU A 88 -0.94 -5.46 12.84
N GLU A 89 -2.03 -5.54 13.60
CA GLU A 89 -1.99 -5.53 15.06
C GLU A 89 -1.07 -6.62 15.58
N LEU A 90 -0.21 -6.25 16.53
CA LEU A 90 0.77 -7.13 17.15
C LEU A 90 0.18 -7.89 18.36
N PRO A 91 0.62 -9.13 18.64
CA PRO A 91 0.20 -9.86 19.82
C PRO A 91 0.65 -9.15 21.11
N VAL A 92 -0.30 -8.96 22.03
CA VAL A 92 -0.03 -8.50 23.39
C VAL A 92 0.76 -9.59 24.15
N ALA A 93 1.70 -9.18 25.01
CA ALA A 93 2.49 -10.11 25.80
C ALA A 93 1.58 -10.97 26.71
N GLY A 94 1.75 -12.29 26.66
CA GLY A 94 0.95 -13.24 27.44
C GLY A 94 -0.44 -13.53 26.89
N ALA A 95 -0.88 -12.87 25.81
CA ALA A 95 -2.11 -13.18 25.11
C ALA A 95 -1.86 -14.22 24.00
N ASP A 96 -2.93 -14.90 23.58
CA ASP A 96 -2.90 -15.80 22.43
C ASP A 96 -2.57 -14.99 21.15
N PRO A 97 -1.46 -15.30 20.44
CA PRO A 97 -1.11 -14.60 19.22
C PRO A 97 -2.17 -14.69 18.12
N ALA A 98 -3.00 -15.74 18.10
CA ALA A 98 -4.08 -15.88 17.13
C ALA A 98 -5.22 -14.86 17.33
N GLN A 99 -5.20 -14.05 18.39
CA GLN A 99 -6.16 -12.96 18.59
C GLN A 99 -5.77 -11.66 17.87
N ALA A 100 -4.49 -11.47 17.52
CA ALA A 100 -4.01 -10.29 16.83
C ALA A 100 -3.88 -10.53 15.32
N GLY A 101 -4.11 -9.50 14.50
CA GLY A 101 -4.10 -9.63 13.04
C GLY A 101 -2.81 -10.23 12.45
N SER A 102 -1.65 -9.86 13.01
CA SER A 102 -0.36 -10.42 12.56
C SER A 102 -0.19 -11.90 12.89
N GLY A 103 -0.65 -12.34 14.07
CA GLY A 103 -0.60 -13.74 14.47
C GLY A 103 -1.62 -14.58 13.72
N GLN A 104 -2.83 -14.06 13.48
CA GLN A 104 -3.82 -14.70 12.60
C GLN A 104 -3.26 -14.97 11.22
N LEU A 105 -2.65 -13.95 10.59
CA LEU A 105 -2.03 -14.11 9.28
C LEU A 105 -0.91 -15.15 9.31
N PHE A 106 0.00 -15.06 10.28
CA PHE A 106 1.13 -16.00 10.37
C PHE A 106 0.64 -17.45 10.53
N VAL A 107 -0.30 -17.70 11.43
CA VAL A 107 -0.87 -19.04 11.67
C VAL A 107 -1.59 -19.56 10.43
N ALA A 108 -2.41 -18.73 9.79
CA ALA A 108 -3.12 -19.11 8.57
C ALA A 108 -2.15 -19.48 7.43
N ARG A 109 -1.03 -18.77 7.29
CA ARG A 109 0.01 -19.09 6.31
C ARG A 109 0.84 -20.32 6.70
N ALA A 110 1.18 -20.47 7.98
CA ALA A 110 1.95 -21.61 8.48
C ALA A 110 1.15 -22.92 8.40
N ALA A 111 -0.17 -22.86 8.56
CA ALA A 111 -1.08 -24.01 8.42
C ALA A 111 -1.11 -24.62 7.02
N ALA A 112 -0.60 -23.92 6.00
CA ALA A 112 -0.38 -24.52 4.69
C ALA A 112 0.76 -25.58 4.70
N ALA A 113 1.62 -25.58 5.72
CA ALA A 113 2.60 -26.64 5.92
C ALA A 113 1.92 -27.89 6.53
N PRO A 114 2.07 -29.08 5.92
CA PRO A 114 1.50 -30.31 6.47
C PRO A 114 1.97 -30.57 7.90
N GLY A 115 1.03 -30.90 8.79
CA GLY A 115 1.32 -31.22 10.19
C GLY A 115 1.57 -30.01 11.11
N PHE A 116 1.43 -28.78 10.60
CA PHE A 116 1.48 -27.61 11.46
C PHE A 116 0.21 -27.49 12.31
N VAL A 117 0.39 -27.38 13.62
CA VAL A 117 -0.63 -27.00 14.59
C VAL A 117 0.01 -25.98 15.51
N LEU A 118 -0.68 -24.87 15.79
CA LEU A 118 -0.24 -23.95 16.83
C LEU A 118 -0.59 -24.55 18.19
N ASP A 119 0.43 -24.89 18.97
CA ASP A 119 0.31 -25.37 20.35
C ASP A 119 0.78 -24.31 21.35
N GLU A 120 0.60 -24.60 22.64
CA GLU A 120 1.00 -23.70 23.73
C GLU A 120 2.51 -23.43 23.73
N ALA A 121 3.32 -24.39 23.29
CA ALA A 121 4.77 -24.25 23.21
C ALA A 121 5.21 -23.32 22.05
N GLY A 122 4.48 -23.33 20.92
CA GLY A 122 4.77 -22.51 19.75
C GLY A 122 4.23 -21.09 19.81
N ALA A 123 3.17 -20.85 20.60
CA ALA A 123 2.54 -19.52 20.73
C ALA A 123 3.51 -18.39 21.13
N PRO A 124 4.43 -18.56 22.10
CA PRO A 124 5.44 -17.55 22.41
C PRO A 124 6.35 -17.21 21.23
N SER A 125 6.78 -18.22 20.45
CA SER A 125 7.62 -18.01 19.26
C SER A 125 6.88 -17.27 18.15
N VAL A 126 5.59 -17.56 17.92
CA VAL A 126 4.76 -16.79 16.98
C VAL A 126 4.68 -15.32 17.40
N ALA A 127 4.44 -15.05 18.68
CA ALA A 127 4.36 -13.68 19.19
C ALA A 127 5.71 -12.92 19.00
N VAL A 128 6.83 -13.60 19.20
CA VAL A 128 8.18 -13.06 18.95
C VAL A 128 8.38 -12.76 17.46
N ILE A 129 8.01 -13.68 16.57
CA ILE A 129 8.11 -13.48 15.12
C ILE A 129 7.27 -12.27 14.69
N CYS A 130 6.02 -12.17 15.16
CA CYS A 130 5.12 -11.07 14.81
C CYS A 130 5.70 -9.71 15.19
N ARG A 131 6.26 -9.59 16.41
CA ARG A 131 6.89 -8.35 16.88
C ARG A 131 8.16 -8.01 16.11
N ARG A 132 9.02 -8.99 15.81
CA ARG A 132 10.27 -8.76 15.06
C ARG A 132 10.06 -8.34 13.61
N LEU A 133 8.93 -8.74 13.04
CA LEU A 133 8.55 -8.40 11.68
C LEU A 133 7.60 -7.20 11.64
N ASP A 134 7.45 -6.48 12.76
CA ASP A 134 6.66 -5.26 12.90
C ASP A 134 5.21 -5.38 12.37
N GLY A 135 4.65 -6.58 12.37
CA GLY A 135 3.30 -6.82 11.84
C GLY A 135 3.19 -6.65 10.32
N LEU A 136 4.31 -6.62 9.58
CA LEU A 136 4.34 -6.44 8.14
C LEU A 136 3.82 -7.71 7.43
N PRO A 137 2.68 -7.66 6.71
CA PRO A 137 2.02 -8.85 6.16
C PRO A 137 2.93 -9.72 5.30
N LEU A 138 3.65 -9.10 4.36
CA LEU A 138 4.53 -9.82 3.43
C LEU A 138 5.71 -10.48 4.17
N ALA A 139 6.27 -9.81 5.18
CA ALA A 139 7.36 -10.38 5.97
C ALA A 139 6.89 -11.61 6.75
N LEU A 140 5.69 -11.55 7.34
CA LEU A 140 5.05 -12.66 8.06
C LEU A 140 4.79 -13.84 7.13
N GLU A 141 4.29 -13.61 5.93
CA GLU A 141 4.04 -14.66 4.93
C GLU A 141 5.33 -15.37 4.52
N LEU A 142 6.40 -14.61 4.25
CA LEU A 142 7.72 -15.16 3.93
C LEU A 142 8.37 -15.89 5.11
N ALA A 143 8.06 -15.51 6.35
CA ALA A 143 8.51 -16.23 7.53
C ALA A 143 7.73 -17.53 7.73
N ALA A 144 6.40 -17.49 7.59
CA ALA A 144 5.52 -18.65 7.70
C ALA A 144 5.87 -19.73 6.66
N ALA A 145 6.24 -19.34 5.44
CA ALA A 145 6.70 -20.26 4.40
C ALA A 145 7.94 -21.09 4.80
N ARG A 146 8.74 -20.61 5.78
CA ARG A 146 9.94 -21.33 6.28
C ARG A 146 9.63 -22.31 7.41
N VAL A 147 8.42 -22.31 7.96
CA VAL A 147 8.02 -23.18 9.09
C VAL A 147 8.16 -24.66 8.72
N ARG A 148 7.87 -25.05 7.48
CA ARG A 148 8.05 -26.43 7.00
C ARG A 148 9.48 -26.94 7.18
N ALA A 149 10.48 -26.08 7.01
CA ALA A 149 11.89 -26.47 7.05
C ALA A 149 12.53 -26.30 8.44
N LEU A 150 12.06 -25.32 9.22
CA LEU A 150 12.73 -24.88 10.45
C LEU A 150 11.88 -25.05 11.72
N GLY A 151 10.59 -25.34 11.59
CA GLY A 151 9.62 -25.15 12.66
C GLY A 151 9.45 -23.68 13.04
N VAL A 152 8.46 -23.39 13.90
CA VAL A 152 8.26 -22.02 14.41
C VAL A 152 9.43 -21.54 15.28
N PRO A 153 9.97 -22.36 16.22
CA PRO A 153 11.11 -21.93 17.03
C PRO A 153 12.34 -21.59 16.17
N GLY A 154 12.67 -22.43 15.18
CA GLY A 154 13.82 -22.17 14.30
C GLY A 154 13.66 -20.93 13.42
N VAL A 155 12.42 -20.56 13.04
CA VAL A 155 12.16 -19.28 12.37
C VAL A 155 12.41 -18.10 13.32
N ALA A 156 11.96 -18.20 14.57
CA ALA A 156 12.18 -17.16 15.58
C ALA A 156 13.68 -16.94 15.86
N ASP A 157 14.43 -18.03 16.08
CA ASP A 157 15.87 -18.00 16.37
C ASP A 157 16.68 -17.37 15.21
N ARG A 158 16.35 -17.71 13.95
CA ARG A 158 17.04 -17.13 12.79
C ARG A 158 16.71 -15.66 12.53
N LEU A 159 15.56 -15.18 13.01
CA LEU A 159 15.30 -13.75 13.04
C LEU A 159 16.16 -13.11 14.12
N ASP A 160 16.26 -13.74 15.29
CA ASP A 160 17.15 -13.35 16.39
C ASP A 160 18.60 -13.12 15.99
N ASP A 161 19.21 -14.12 15.36
CA ASP A 161 20.62 -14.04 14.98
C ASP A 161 20.89 -12.92 13.98
N ARG A 162 20.03 -12.77 12.97
CA ARG A 162 20.20 -11.72 11.95
C ARG A 162 19.99 -10.31 12.51
N PHE A 163 18.98 -10.11 13.36
CA PHE A 163 18.78 -8.80 13.99
C PHE A 163 19.89 -8.49 14.98
N ARG A 164 20.39 -9.47 15.75
CA ARG A 164 21.57 -9.29 16.60
C ARG A 164 22.80 -8.89 15.78
N LEU A 165 23.08 -9.59 14.69
CA LEU A 165 24.18 -9.24 13.78
C LEU A 165 24.05 -7.81 13.25
N LEU A 166 22.85 -7.39 12.83
CA LEU A 166 22.59 -6.01 12.37
C LEU A 166 22.74 -4.97 13.49
N THR A 167 22.33 -5.27 14.72
CA THR A 167 22.48 -4.36 15.87
C THR A 167 23.90 -4.26 16.39
N VAL A 168 24.71 -5.33 16.27
CA VAL A 168 26.11 -5.36 16.71
C VAL A 168 27.03 -4.65 15.70
N SER A 169 26.63 -4.52 14.43
CA SER A 169 27.45 -3.94 13.36
C SER A 169 27.03 -2.52 12.91
N GLY A 170 26.25 -1.78 13.71
CA GLY A 170 25.75 -0.46 13.31
C GLY A 170 25.59 0.56 14.44
N ARG A 171 26.69 1.08 14.97
CA ARG A 171 26.76 2.53 15.27
C ARG A 171 27.31 3.18 14.00
N ASP A 172 26.59 4.19 13.50
CA ASP A 172 26.85 4.98 12.28
C ASP A 172 26.10 4.57 11.00
N GLY A 173 24.77 4.44 11.08
CA GLY A 173 23.87 4.51 9.93
C GLY A 173 22.77 5.56 10.15
N PRO A 174 22.47 6.46 9.20
CA PRO A 174 21.41 7.45 9.37
C PRO A 174 20.04 6.75 9.49
N PRO A 175 19.09 7.33 10.24
CA PRO A 175 17.87 6.62 10.62
C PRO A 175 16.99 6.26 9.42
N ALA A 176 16.56 5.00 9.38
CA ALA A 176 15.51 4.51 8.51
C ALA A 176 14.15 5.10 8.93
N GLY A 177 13.40 5.58 7.95
CA GLY A 177 12.04 6.08 8.12
C GLY A 177 11.79 7.27 7.22
N ARG A 178 11.54 7.01 5.92
CA ARG A 178 10.89 8.01 5.05
C ARG A 178 9.48 8.23 5.58
N ARG A 179 9.34 9.16 6.51
CA ARG A 179 8.06 9.76 6.84
C ARG A 179 7.64 10.59 5.63
N CYS A 180 6.51 10.26 5.03
CA CYS A 180 5.80 11.18 4.16
C CYS A 180 5.48 12.42 5.00
N ALA A 181 6.19 13.52 4.77
CA ALA A 181 5.99 14.76 5.49
C ALA A 181 4.64 15.35 5.06
N ARG A 182 3.67 15.33 5.97
CA ARG A 182 2.40 16.05 5.82
C ARG A 182 2.69 17.55 5.82
N ARG A 183 2.81 18.17 4.65
CA ARG A 183 2.68 19.62 4.50
C ARG A 183 1.20 19.96 4.44
N SER A 184 0.65 20.44 5.55
CA SER A 184 -0.57 21.23 5.52
C SER A 184 -0.21 22.65 5.09
N THR A 185 -0.27 22.95 3.80
CA THR A 185 -0.42 24.34 3.34
C THR A 185 -1.86 24.75 3.58
N GLY A 186 -2.11 25.39 4.73
CA GLY A 186 -3.28 26.22 4.92
C GLY A 186 -3.15 27.46 4.04
N ALA A 187 -4.08 27.62 3.10
CA ALA A 187 -4.31 28.87 2.39
C ALA A 187 -5.44 29.63 3.07
N GLY A 188 -5.26 30.94 3.23
CA GLY A 188 -6.28 31.89 3.68
C GLY A 188 -5.61 33.00 4.51
N SER A 189 -5.69 34.28 4.18
CA SER A 189 -6.38 34.98 3.10
C SER A 189 -5.84 36.40 3.04
N SER A 190 -5.89 36.96 1.85
CA SER A 190 -5.59 38.34 1.46
C SER A 190 -6.26 39.39 2.35
N SER A 191 -5.54 40.50 2.51
CA SER A 191 -5.98 41.80 3.02
C SER A 191 -7.24 42.36 2.33
N PRO A 192 -7.79 43.47 2.84
CA PRO A 192 -7.75 44.65 2.00
C PRO A 192 -7.24 45.90 2.73
N SER A 193 -6.48 46.68 1.99
CA SER A 193 -6.13 48.08 2.23
C SER A 193 -7.32 49.00 1.89
N SER A 194 -7.62 49.97 2.75
CA SER A 194 -8.08 51.29 2.31
C SER A 194 -7.91 52.33 3.42
N SER A 195 -7.19 53.38 3.05
CA SER A 195 -6.97 54.64 3.75
C SER A 195 -8.27 55.40 4.05
N GLY A 196 -8.25 56.16 5.15
CA GLY A 196 -9.28 57.11 5.58
C GLY A 196 -9.04 57.51 7.02
#